data_AF-A0A2X1PNK0-F1
#
_entry.id   AF-A0A2X1PNK0-F1
#
_cell.length_a   1.000
_cell.length_b   1.000
_cell.length_c   1.000
_cell.angle_alpha   90.00
_cell.angle_beta   90.00
_cell.angle_gamma   90.00
#
_symmetry.space_group_name_H-M   'P 1'
#
loop_
_entity.id
_entity.type
_entity.pdbx_description
1 polymer ?
#
loop_
_entity_poly.entity_id
_entity_poly.type
_entity_poly.pdbx_seq_one_letter_code
_entity_poly.pdbx_strand_id
1 'polypeptide(L)'
;MKQRFLATLPFQPTNAQKRVVSDIEQDLIKDYPMMRLVQGDVGSGKTLVAALAALTAIDNGKQVALMAPTEILAEQHANNFRRWFEPFGIEVGWLAGKVKGKSRQAELEKIKTGAVQMVVGTHALFQEEVEFSDLALVDY
;
A
#
# COMPACT_ATOMS: atom_id res chain seq x y z
N MET A 1 -11.33 3.94 9.39
CA MET A 1 -10.21 4.88 9.06
C MET A 1 -10.43 5.80 7.85
N LYS A 2 -10.98 5.29 6.73
CA LYS A 2 -11.14 5.99 5.42
C LYS A 2 -11.66 7.44 5.46
N GLN A 3 -12.76 7.71 6.17
CA GLN A 3 -13.36 9.07 6.19
C GLN A 3 -12.44 10.11 6.82
N ARG A 4 -11.70 9.74 7.88
CA ARG A 4 -10.73 10.63 8.52
C ARG A 4 -9.57 10.94 7.59
N PHE A 5 -9.08 9.96 6.84
CA PHE A 5 -8.06 10.17 5.81
C PHE A 5 -8.55 11.14 4.72
N LEU A 6 -9.73 10.91 4.16
CA LEU A 6 -10.30 11.81 3.14
C LEU A 6 -10.45 13.27 3.63
N ALA A 7 -10.76 13.47 4.91
CA ALA A 7 -10.87 14.80 5.52
C ALA A 7 -9.52 15.53 5.67
N THR A 8 -8.39 14.82 5.60
CA THR A 8 -7.04 15.43 5.65
C THR A 8 -6.52 15.90 4.30
N LEU A 9 -7.17 15.48 3.20
CA LEU A 9 -6.70 15.80 1.85
C LEU A 9 -7.14 17.22 1.45
N PRO A 10 -6.29 18.00 0.76
CA PRO A 10 -6.65 19.34 0.26
C PRO A 10 -7.57 19.29 -0.98
N PHE A 11 -8.02 18.10 -1.37
CA PHE A 11 -8.87 17.84 -2.52
C PHE A 11 -9.84 16.70 -2.19
N GLN A 12 -10.90 16.58 -2.99
CA GLN A 12 -11.84 15.46 -2.87
C GLN A 12 -11.62 14.44 -4.00
N PRO A 13 -11.82 13.13 -3.74
CA PRO A 13 -11.81 12.14 -4.80
C PRO A 13 -12.88 12.43 -5.84
N THR A 14 -12.55 12.23 -7.11
CA THR A 14 -13.51 12.33 -8.21
C THR A 14 -14.57 11.23 -8.10
N ASN A 15 -15.70 11.39 -8.79
CA ASN A 15 -16.73 10.34 -8.84
C ASN A 15 -16.19 9.03 -9.45
N ALA A 16 -15.24 9.12 -10.39
CA ALA A 16 -14.57 7.95 -10.95
C ALA A 16 -13.72 7.24 -9.90
N GLN A 17 -12.90 7.96 -9.13
CA GLN A 17 -12.10 7.39 -8.05
C GLN A 17 -12.98 6.74 -6.97
N LYS A 18 -14.08 7.41 -6.56
CA LYS A 18 -15.05 6.86 -5.59
C LYS A 18 -15.67 5.55 -6.08
N ARG A 19 -16.05 5.48 -7.36
CA ARG A 19 -16.59 4.26 -7.97
C ARG A 19 -15.57 3.13 -7.94
N VAL A 20 -14.35 3.37 -8.41
CA VAL A 20 -13.29 2.35 -8.43
C VAL A 20 -12.97 1.84 -7.01
N VAL A 21 -12.91 2.74 -6.02
CA VAL A 21 -12.71 2.34 -4.62
C VAL A 21 -13.86 1.49 -4.10
N SER A 22 -15.11 1.86 -4.41
CA SER A 22 -16.28 1.05 -4.05
C SER A 22 -16.23 -0.34 -4.69
N ASP A 23 -15.81 -0.44 -5.95
CA ASP A 23 -15.69 -1.72 -6.63
C ASP A 23 -14.60 -2.60 -5.99
N ILE A 24 -13.45 -2.01 -5.63
CA ILE A 24 -12.37 -2.70 -4.90
C ILE A 24 -12.88 -3.20 -3.55
N GLU A 25 -13.58 -2.35 -2.77
CA GLU A 25 -14.14 -2.72 -1.47
C GLU A 25 -15.14 -3.88 -1.60
N GLN A 26 -15.98 -3.88 -2.64
CA GLN A 26 -16.90 -4.99 -2.90
C GLN A 26 -16.18 -6.27 -3.29
N ASP A 27 -15.11 -6.19 -4.09
CA ASP A 27 -14.32 -7.36 -4.47
C ASP A 27 -13.55 -7.95 -3.27
N LEU A 28 -13.03 -7.12 -2.37
CA LEU A 28 -12.31 -7.54 -1.16
C LEU A 28 -13.16 -8.31 -0.15
N ILE A 29 -14.49 -8.18 -0.20
CA ILE A 29 -15.42 -8.87 0.73
C ILE A 29 -15.75 -10.28 0.24
N LYS A 30 -15.43 -10.61 -1.02
CA LYS A 30 -15.80 -11.89 -1.62
C LYS A 30 -14.89 -13.01 -1.09
N ASP A 31 -15.38 -14.23 -1.21
CA ASP A 31 -14.71 -15.46 -0.80
C ASP A 31 -13.63 -15.94 -1.81
N TYR A 32 -13.39 -15.18 -2.87
CA TYR A 32 -12.36 -15.43 -3.86
C TYR A 32 -11.37 -14.26 -3.98
N PRO A 33 -10.09 -14.52 -4.34
CA PRO A 33 -9.10 -13.46 -4.50
C PRO A 33 -9.50 -12.42 -5.56
N MET A 34 -9.37 -11.14 -5.21
CA MET A 34 -9.56 -10.04 -6.16
C MET A 34 -8.40 -9.98 -7.16
N MET A 35 -8.72 -9.94 -8.46
CA MET A 35 -7.79 -9.58 -9.53
C MET A 35 -8.40 -8.43 -10.34
N ARG A 36 -7.93 -7.21 -10.11
CA ARG A 36 -8.48 -6.00 -10.73
C ARG A 36 -7.39 -5.14 -11.34
N LEU A 37 -7.60 -4.73 -12.59
CA LEU A 37 -6.77 -3.73 -13.26
C LEU A 37 -7.43 -2.35 -13.16
N VAL A 38 -6.79 -1.42 -12.45
CA VAL A 38 -7.23 -0.02 -12.37
C VAL A 38 -6.57 0.78 -13.48
N GLN A 39 -7.33 1.08 -14.53
CA GLN A 39 -6.85 1.89 -15.65
C GLN A 39 -7.16 3.38 -15.46
N GLY A 40 -6.23 4.24 -15.87
CA GLY A 40 -6.41 5.68 -15.91
C GLY A 40 -5.15 6.39 -16.38
N ASP A 41 -5.30 7.59 -16.93
CA ASP A 41 -4.18 8.38 -17.48
C ASP A 41 -3.14 8.75 -16.40
N VAL A 42 -1.95 9.17 -16.83
CA VAL A 42 -0.95 9.75 -15.93
C VAL A 42 -1.57 10.96 -15.22
N GLY A 43 -1.45 11.02 -13.90
CA GLY A 43 -2.05 12.10 -13.09
C GLY A 43 -3.53 11.90 -12.71
N SER A 44 -4.20 10.82 -13.13
CA SER A 44 -5.60 10.51 -12.74
C SER A 44 -5.82 10.18 -11.25
N GLY A 45 -4.77 10.21 -10.43
CA GLY A 45 -4.84 9.97 -8.99
C GLY A 45 -4.98 8.50 -8.60
N LYS A 46 -4.42 7.57 -9.39
CA LYS A 46 -4.38 6.13 -9.04
C LYS A 46 -3.77 5.87 -7.66
N THR A 47 -2.76 6.65 -7.27
CA THR A 47 -2.16 6.58 -5.93
C THR A 47 -3.18 6.80 -4.80
N LEU A 48 -4.21 7.63 -5.02
CA LEU A 48 -5.28 7.83 -4.04
C LEU A 48 -6.17 6.59 -3.94
N VAL A 49 -6.48 5.95 -5.08
CA VAL A 49 -7.25 4.70 -5.12
C VAL A 49 -6.48 3.61 -4.38
N ALA A 50 -5.19 3.47 -4.64
CA ALA A 50 -4.28 2.57 -3.93
C ALA A 50 -4.27 2.84 -2.41
N ALA A 51 -4.18 4.11 -1.99
CA ALA A 51 -4.22 4.49 -0.59
C ALA A 51 -5.53 4.05 0.08
N LEU A 52 -6.67 4.28 -0.58
CA LEU A 52 -7.98 3.95 -0.03
C LEU A 52 -8.19 2.43 0.05
N ALA A 53 -7.74 1.68 -0.96
CA ALA A 53 -7.74 0.22 -0.93
C ALA A 53 -6.83 -0.33 0.19
N ALA A 54 -5.62 0.23 0.34
CA ALA A 54 -4.69 -0.14 1.39
C ALA A 54 -5.28 0.12 2.78
N LEU A 55 -5.89 1.29 2.99
CA LEU A 55 -6.55 1.61 4.25
C LEU A 55 -7.65 0.60 4.59
N THR A 56 -8.41 0.10 3.61
CA THR A 56 -9.44 -0.93 3.88
C THR A 56 -8.82 -2.22 4.42
N ALA A 57 -7.71 -2.68 3.86
CA ALA A 57 -7.00 -3.86 4.38
C ALA A 57 -6.38 -3.59 5.77
N ILE A 58 -5.73 -2.44 5.94
CA ILE A 58 -5.04 -2.06 7.19
C ILE A 58 -6.04 -1.86 8.34
N ASP A 59 -7.21 -1.28 8.10
CA ASP A 59 -8.30 -1.11 9.10
C ASP A 59 -8.84 -2.47 9.59
N ASN A 60 -8.56 -3.56 8.86
CA ASN A 60 -8.89 -4.94 9.23
C ASN A 60 -7.68 -5.72 9.80
N GLY A 61 -6.61 -5.03 10.20
CA GLY A 61 -5.42 -5.64 10.81
C GLY A 61 -4.53 -6.41 9.83
N LYS A 62 -4.67 -6.17 8.53
CA LYS A 62 -3.89 -6.83 7.47
C LYS A 62 -2.75 -5.96 6.97
N GLN A 63 -1.79 -6.59 6.32
CA GLN A 63 -0.69 -5.92 5.63
C GLN A 63 -0.98 -5.74 4.14
N VAL A 64 -0.34 -4.72 3.56
CA VAL A 64 -0.45 -4.35 2.14
C VAL A 64 0.94 -4.22 1.54
N ALA A 65 1.15 -4.81 0.36
CA ALA A 65 2.35 -4.62 -0.43
C ALA A 65 2.05 -3.75 -1.67
N LEU A 66 2.90 -2.77 -1.94
CA LEU A 66 2.84 -1.97 -3.17
C LEU A 66 4.17 -2.05 -3.91
N MET A 67 4.12 -2.60 -5.12
CA MET A 67 5.25 -2.60 -6.03
C MET A 67 5.26 -1.35 -6.90
N ALA A 68 6.47 -0.90 -7.23
CA ALA A 68 6.71 0.06 -8.29
C ALA A 68 7.84 -0.45 -9.20
N PRO A 69 7.85 -0.04 -10.48
CA PRO A 69 8.77 -0.61 -11.48
C PRO A 69 10.23 -0.18 -11.28
N THR A 70 10.48 0.90 -10.53
CA THR A 70 11.83 1.40 -10.25
C THR A 70 11.97 1.75 -8.78
N GLU A 71 13.21 1.69 -8.27
CA GLU A 71 13.48 2.04 -6.87
C GLU A 71 13.14 3.49 -6.55
N ILE A 72 13.34 4.40 -7.51
CA ILE A 72 13.00 5.82 -7.37
C ILE A 72 11.49 6.00 -7.20
N LEU A 73 10.68 5.34 -8.02
CA LEU A 73 9.22 5.40 -7.88
C LEU A 73 8.75 4.73 -6.59
N ALA A 74 9.32 3.59 -6.21
CA ALA A 74 9.01 2.93 -4.95
C ALA A 74 9.29 3.86 -3.75
N GLU A 75 10.43 4.54 -3.75
CA GLU A 75 10.80 5.50 -2.72
C GLU A 75 9.85 6.71 -2.67
N GLN A 76 9.48 7.25 -3.84
CA GLN A 76 8.50 8.33 -3.94
C GLN A 76 7.13 7.91 -3.37
N HIS A 77 6.66 6.72 -3.73
CA HIS A 77 5.44 6.15 -3.18
C HIS A 77 5.55 5.97 -1.66
N ALA A 78 6.61 5.34 -1.16
CA ALA A 78 6.84 5.14 0.27
C ALA A 78 6.78 6.47 1.03
N ASN A 79 7.46 7.51 0.53
CA ASN A 79 7.46 8.83 1.16
C ASN A 79 6.08 9.50 1.13
N ASN A 80 5.33 9.36 0.04
CA ASN A 80 3.97 9.88 -0.06
C ASN A 80 3.03 9.17 0.92
N PHE A 81 3.08 7.83 0.98
CA PHE A 81 2.26 7.05 1.90
C PHE A 81 2.63 7.32 3.35
N ARG A 82 3.93 7.42 3.71
CA ARG A 82 4.36 7.83 5.07
C ARG A 82 3.70 9.14 5.50
N ARG A 83 3.79 10.17 4.66
CA ARG A 83 3.17 11.49 4.95
C ARG A 83 1.67 11.40 5.15
N TRP A 84 1.00 10.53 4.39
CA TRP A 84 -0.45 10.34 4.47
C TRP A 84 -0.89 9.50 5.67
N PHE A 85 -0.06 8.54 6.08
CA PHE A 85 -0.45 7.47 6.99
C PHE A 85 0.12 7.63 8.41
N GLU A 86 1.23 8.36 8.57
CA GLU A 86 1.83 8.70 9.87
C GLU A 86 0.82 9.36 10.85
N PRO A 87 -0.07 10.29 10.45
CA PRO A 87 -1.07 10.86 11.35
C PRO A 87 -2.10 9.84 11.89
N PHE A 88 -2.16 8.65 11.28
CA PHE A 88 -3.05 7.56 11.67
C PHE A 88 -2.32 6.45 12.43
N GLY A 89 -1.02 6.62 12.71
CA GLY A 89 -0.20 5.61 13.40
C GLY A 89 0.13 4.39 12.55
N ILE A 90 0.05 4.52 11.22
CA ILE A 90 0.33 3.44 10.28
C ILE A 90 1.79 3.56 9.82
N GLU A 91 2.57 2.52 10.04
CA GLU A 91 3.97 2.46 9.64
C GLU A 91 4.10 1.94 8.20
N VAL A 92 4.85 2.68 7.38
CA VAL A 92 5.10 2.35 5.99
C VAL A 92 6.57 1.99 5.80
N GLY A 93 6.78 0.71 5.53
CA GLY A 93 8.06 0.12 5.22
C GLY A 93 8.51 0.35 3.77
N TRP A 94 9.81 0.22 3.53
CA TRP A 94 10.37 0.31 2.19
C TRP A 94 11.47 -0.73 1.95
N LEU A 95 11.27 -1.56 0.94
CA LEU A 95 12.20 -2.63 0.57
C LEU A 95 12.57 -2.54 -0.92
N ALA A 96 13.85 -2.31 -1.19
CA ALA A 96 14.41 -2.24 -2.54
C ALA A 96 15.78 -2.94 -2.59
N GLY A 97 16.26 -3.28 -3.79
CA GLY A 97 17.54 -3.99 -3.97
C GLY A 97 18.75 -3.22 -3.44
N LYS A 98 18.67 -1.88 -3.37
CA LYS A 98 19.69 -1.04 -2.73
C LYS A 98 19.72 -1.12 -1.21
N VAL A 99 18.65 -1.57 -0.54
CA VAL A 99 18.61 -1.73 0.92
C VAL A 99 19.37 -3.02 1.28
N LYS A 100 20.45 -2.93 2.05
CA LYS A 100 21.35 -4.07 2.32
C LYS A 100 21.79 -4.15 3.78
N GLY A 101 22.22 -5.34 4.19
CA GLY A 101 22.81 -5.58 5.50
C GLY A 101 21.81 -5.37 6.64
N LYS A 102 22.24 -4.68 7.71
CA LYS A 102 21.44 -4.51 8.93
C LYS A 102 20.11 -3.79 8.72
N SER A 103 20.05 -2.81 7.81
CA SER A 103 18.80 -2.10 7.54
C SER A 103 17.77 -3.00 6.86
N ARG A 104 18.21 -3.86 5.92
CA ARG A 104 17.35 -4.87 5.30
C ARG A 104 16.83 -5.86 6.34
N GLN A 105 17.69 -6.37 7.21
CA GLN A 105 17.28 -7.30 8.27
C GLN A 105 16.25 -6.68 9.22
N ALA A 106 16.47 -5.43 9.66
CA ALA A 106 15.52 -4.73 10.51
C ALA A 106 14.16 -4.54 9.82
N GLU A 107 14.16 -4.23 8.52
CA GLU A 107 12.93 -4.09 7.75
C GLU A 107 12.18 -5.42 7.60
N LEU A 108 12.90 -6.51 7.29
CA LEU A 108 12.32 -7.85 7.19
C LEU A 108 11.67 -8.28 8.52
N GLU A 109 12.32 -8.03 9.65
CA GLU A 109 11.74 -8.31 10.98
C GLU A 109 10.48 -7.50 11.24
N LYS A 110 10.45 -6.22 10.85
CA LYS A 110 9.23 -5.40 10.97
C LYS A 110 8.09 -5.94 10.10
N ILE A 111 8.40 -6.40 8.89
CA ILE A 111 7.40 -6.98 7.97
C ILE A 111 6.85 -8.28 8.58
N LYS A 112 7.73 -9.14 9.05
CA LYS A 112 7.41 -10.43 9.66
C LYS A 112 6.57 -10.32 10.93
N THR A 113 6.85 -9.31 11.75
CA THR A 113 6.12 -9.06 13.01
C THR A 113 4.83 -8.27 12.82
N GLY A 114 4.55 -7.76 11.62
CA GLY A 114 3.40 -6.88 11.37
C GLY A 114 3.56 -5.45 11.89
N ALA A 115 4.78 -5.07 12.32
CA ALA A 115 5.07 -3.71 12.79
C ALA A 115 4.87 -2.67 11.67
N VAL A 116 5.11 -3.05 10.42
CA VAL A 116 4.72 -2.27 9.23
C VAL A 116 3.43 -2.80 8.62
N GLN A 117 2.44 -1.93 8.43
CA GLN A 117 1.15 -2.32 7.85
C GLN A 117 1.14 -2.12 6.32
N MET A 118 2.00 -1.24 5.80
CA MET A 118 2.21 -1.09 4.37
C MET A 118 3.69 -1.28 4.05
N VAL A 119 4.01 -2.01 2.99
CA VAL A 119 5.38 -2.18 2.48
C VAL A 119 5.41 -1.75 1.04
N VAL A 120 6.30 -0.80 0.72
CA VAL A 120 6.49 -0.33 -0.66
C VAL A 120 7.83 -0.82 -1.19
N GLY A 121 7.90 -1.25 -2.43
CA GLY A 121 9.15 -1.81 -2.95
C GLY A 121 9.16 -2.07 -4.44
N THR A 122 10.17 -2.80 -4.87
CA THR A 122 10.27 -3.33 -6.24
C THR A 122 10.06 -4.84 -6.23
N HIS A 123 10.51 -5.55 -7.26
CA HIS A 123 10.59 -7.01 -7.30
C HIS A 123 11.26 -7.64 -6.06
N ALA A 124 12.06 -6.87 -5.30
CA ALA A 124 12.63 -7.31 -4.03
C ALA A 124 11.59 -7.79 -3.00
N LEU A 125 10.33 -7.32 -3.09
CA LEU A 125 9.24 -7.76 -2.22
C LEU A 125 8.83 -9.22 -2.42
N PHE A 126 9.20 -9.84 -3.54
CA PHE A 126 8.83 -11.22 -3.90
C PHE A 126 10.00 -12.20 -3.77
N GLN A 127 11.04 -11.82 -3.03
CA GLN A 127 12.13 -12.72 -2.69
C GLN A 127 11.72 -13.65 -1.54
N GLU A 128 12.26 -14.88 -1.51
CA GLU A 128 11.90 -15.91 -0.51
C GLU A 128 12.05 -15.45 0.95
N GLU A 129 12.96 -14.51 1.21
CA GLU A 129 13.23 -13.99 2.55
C GLU A 129 12.14 -13.03 3.09
N VAL A 130 11.20 -12.59 2.25
CA VAL A 130 10.16 -11.63 2.64
C VAL A 130 8.94 -12.38 3.16
N GLU A 131 8.84 -12.50 4.48
CA GLU A 131 7.71 -13.11 5.17
C GLU A 131 6.79 -12.02 5.74
N PHE A 132 5.57 -11.93 5.23
CA PHE A 132 4.53 -11.06 5.80
C PHE A 132 3.80 -11.79 6.93
N SER A 133 3.45 -11.05 7.99
CA SER A 133 2.61 -11.55 9.06
C SER A 133 1.20 -11.92 8.58
N ASP A 134 0.56 -11.07 7.76
CA ASP A 134 -0.82 -11.28 7.29
C ASP A 134 -1.13 -10.40 6.06
N LEU A 135 -0.55 -10.75 4.90
CA LEU A 135 -0.71 -10.00 3.65
C LEU A 135 -2.10 -10.23 3.02
N ALA A 136 -2.86 -9.15 2.80
CA ALA A 136 -4.20 -9.24 2.21
C ALA A 136 -4.35 -8.53 0.86
N LEU A 137 -3.47 -7.58 0.53
CA LEU A 137 -3.55 -6.81 -0.72
C LEU A 137 -2.17 -6.57 -1.31
N VAL A 138 -2.07 -6.74 -2.63
CA VAL A 138 -0.88 -6.42 -3.43
C VAL A 138 -1.29 -5.48 -4.56
N ASP A 139 -0.59 -4.36 -4.70
CA ASP A 139 -0.76 -3.37 -5.78
C ASP A 139 0.52 -3.31 -6.64
N TYR A 140 0.40 -3.24 -7.97
CA TYR A 140 1.52 -3.33 -8.92
C TYR A 140 1.46 -2.27 -10.04
#